data_AF-A0A3D0SNI3-F1
#
_entry.id   AF-A0A3D0SNI3-F1
#
_cell.length_a   1.000
_cell.length_b   1.000
_cell.length_c   1.000
_cell.angle_alpha   90.00
_cell.angle_beta   90.00
_cell.angle_gamma   90.00
#
_symmetry.space_group_name_H-M   'P 1'
#
loop_
_entity.id
_entity.type
_entity.pdbx_description
1 polymer ?
#
loop_
_entity_poly.entity_id
_entity_poly.type
_entity_poly.pdbx_seq_one_letter_code
_entity_poly.pdbx_strand_id
1 'polypeptide(L)'
;RRVVRGQHGFDSMVGHSLSMQRVFEQVRQVAKWNTTVLIRGESGTGKELIACAIHYNSPRSGGPLVKLNCAALPDNLLESEL
;
A
#
# COMPACT_ATOMS: atom_id res chain seq x y z
N ARG A 1 -14.44 -3.60 11.31
CA ARG A 1 -13.91 -3.25 9.97
C ARG A 1 -13.83 -1.72 9.84
N ARG A 2 -12.64 -1.12 9.90
CA ARG A 2 -12.48 0.34 9.85
C ARG A 2 -12.23 0.76 8.39
N VAL A 3 -13.26 1.29 7.73
CA VAL A 3 -13.13 1.83 6.36
C VAL A 3 -12.64 3.27 6.50
N VAL A 4 -11.32 3.46 6.40
CA VAL A 4 -10.71 4.79 6.44
C VAL A 4 -10.91 5.43 5.06
N ARG A 5 -11.89 6.33 4.96
CA ARG A 5 -12.06 7.25 3.82
C ARG A 5 -11.28 8.53 4.14
N GLY A 6 -9.98 8.52 3.96
CA GLY A 6 -9.16 9.74 3.93
C GLY A 6 -8.59 9.97 2.54
N GLN A 7 -8.18 11.19 2.25
CA GLN A 7 -7.43 11.54 1.05
C GLN A 7 -6.16 10.66 1.00
N HIS A 8 -6.15 9.63 0.15
CA HIS A 8 -5.15 8.56 0.20
C HIS A 8 -4.45 8.33 -1.14
N GLY A 9 -4.20 9.41 -1.88
CA GLY A 9 -3.24 9.40 -2.99
C GLY A 9 -1.81 9.73 -2.52
N PHE A 10 -0.95 10.09 -3.48
CA PHE A 10 0.36 10.70 -3.21
C PHE A 10 0.26 11.97 -2.34
N ASP A 11 -0.93 12.57 -2.20
CA ASP A 11 -1.18 13.79 -1.43
C ASP A 11 -0.84 13.68 0.06
N SER A 12 -0.77 12.47 0.62
CA SER A 12 -0.36 12.26 2.01
C SER A 12 1.15 12.03 2.18
N MET A 13 1.92 12.00 1.09
CA MET A 13 3.36 11.74 1.09
C MET A 13 4.16 12.98 0.66
N VAL A 14 5.10 13.40 1.51
CA VAL A 14 6.08 14.43 1.17
C VAL A 14 7.39 13.75 0.78
N GLY A 15 7.82 13.93 -0.47
CA GLY A 15 8.99 13.24 -1.02
C GLY A 15 9.62 14.02 -2.16
N HIS A 16 10.53 14.95 -1.85
CA HIS A 16 11.22 15.79 -2.83
C HIS A 16 12.54 15.20 -3.33
N SER A 17 13.00 14.09 -2.76
CA SER A 17 14.24 13.45 -3.18
C SER A 17 14.07 12.70 -4.50
N LEU A 18 15.15 12.65 -5.29
CA LEU A 18 15.18 11.92 -6.56
C LEU A 18 14.86 10.42 -6.37
N SER A 19 15.29 9.84 -5.25
CA SER A 19 14.98 8.45 -4.90
C SER A 19 13.49 8.23 -4.68
N MET A 20 12.81 9.15 -4.00
CA MET A 20 11.38 9.04 -3.77
C MET A 20 10.56 9.26 -5.05
N GLN A 21 11.01 10.16 -5.93
CA GLN A 21 10.39 10.34 -7.24
C GLN A 21 10.43 9.06 -8.09
N ARG A 22 11.55 8.32 -8.06
CA ARG A 22 11.66 7.01 -8.73
C ARG A 22 10.66 6.00 -8.15
N VAL A 23 10.51 5.96 -6.83
CA VAL A 23 9.51 5.09 -6.18
C VAL A 23 8.10 5.48 -6.64
N PHE A 24 7.78 6.76 -6.70
CA PHE A 24 6.47 7.23 -7.17
C PHE A 24 6.20 6.86 -8.63
N GLU A 25 7.22 6.91 -9.48
CA GLU A 25 7.12 6.47 -10.86
C GLU A 25 6.86 4.96 -10.96
N GLN A 26 7.59 4.14 -10.20
CA GLN A 26 7.36 2.70 -10.11
C GLN A 26 5.94 2.37 -9.64
N VAL A 27 5.43 3.10 -8.63
CA VAL A 27 4.05 2.95 -8.15
C VAL A 27 3.04 3.23 -9.27
N ARG A 28 3.22 4.32 -10.04
CA ARG A 28 2.32 4.64 -11.17
C ARG A 28 2.37 3.59 -12.28
N GLN A 29 3.52 2.98 -12.51
CA GLN A 29 3.67 1.92 -13.51
C GLN A 29 2.94 0.65 -13.06
N VAL A 30 3.17 0.19 -11.83
CA VAL A 30 2.61 -1.08 -11.34
C VAL A 30 1.12 -0.99 -11.02
N ALA A 31 0.62 0.17 -10.59
CA ALA A 31 -0.78 0.35 -10.22
C ALA A 31 -1.76 0.08 -11.38
N LYS A 32 -1.30 0.21 -12.63
CA LYS A 32 -2.11 -0.09 -13.82
C LYS A 32 -2.37 -1.58 -14.03
N TRP A 33 -1.55 -2.45 -13.45
CA TRP A 33 -1.57 -3.89 -13.71
C TRP A 33 -2.21 -4.69 -12.57
N ASN A 34 -2.83 -5.81 -12.94
CA ASN A 34 -3.36 -6.76 -11.95
C ASN A 34 -2.26 -7.74 -11.50
N THR A 35 -1.26 -7.24 -10.77
CA THR A 35 -0.12 -8.05 -10.28
C THR A 35 0.09 -7.90 -8.78
N THR A 36 0.82 -8.83 -8.19
CA THR A 36 1.25 -8.82 -6.79
C THR A 36 2.49 -7.94 -6.64
N VAL A 37 2.50 -7.05 -5.64
CA VAL A 37 3.60 -6.11 -5.40
C VAL A 37 4.22 -6.38 -4.03
N LEU A 38 5.55 -6.54 -4.01
CA LEU A 38 6.34 -6.62 -2.78
C LEU A 38 7.00 -5.27 -2.50
N ILE A 39 6.65 -4.64 -1.38
CA ILE A 39 7.24 -3.36 -0.95
C ILE A 39 8.30 -3.66 0.11
N ARG A 40 9.56 -3.30 -0.19
CA ARG A 40 10.70 -3.46 0.73
C ARG A 40 11.18 -2.12 1.24
N GLY A 41 11.70 -2.10 2.47
CA GLY A 41 12.22 -0.91 3.12
C GLY A 41 12.27 -1.08 4.64
N GLU A 42 13.03 -0.22 5.30
CA GLU A 42 13.19 -0.24 6.76
C GLU A 42 11.89 0.11 7.49
N SER A 43 11.82 -0.21 8.78
CA SER A 43 10.68 0.18 9.62
C SER A 43 10.50 1.70 9.63
N GLY A 44 9.27 2.18 9.63
CA GLY A 44 8.97 3.62 9.65
C GLY A 44 9.10 4.37 8.32
N THR A 45 9.54 3.73 7.22
CA THR A 45 9.72 4.39 5.90
C THR A 45 8.44 4.63 5.09
N GLY A 46 7.26 4.43 5.70
CA GLY A 46 5.99 4.72 5.03
C GLY A 46 5.53 3.68 3.99
N LYS A 47 6.01 2.42 4.07
CA LYS A 47 5.59 1.32 3.17
C LYS A 47 4.08 1.16 3.04
N GLU A 48 3.33 1.41 4.12
CA GLU A 48 1.87 1.34 4.11
C GLU A 48 1.24 2.43 3.25
N LEU A 49 1.83 3.63 3.22
CA LEU A 49 1.39 4.73 2.35
C LEU A 49 1.61 4.39 0.87
N ILE A 50 2.72 3.70 0.57
CA ILE A 50 3.00 3.20 -0.79
C ILE A 50 1.98 2.15 -1.21
N ALA A 51 1.63 1.21 -0.33
CA ALA A 51 0.58 0.21 -0.62
C ALA A 51 -0.77 0.88 -0.89
N CYS A 52 -1.13 1.89 -0.10
CA CYS A 52 -2.34 2.69 -0.34
C CYS A 52 -2.26 3.41 -1.69
N ALA A 53 -1.15 4.06 -1.99
CA ALA A 53 -0.96 4.78 -3.25
C ALA A 53 -1.12 3.84 -4.46
N ILE A 54 -0.60 2.61 -4.40
CA ILE A 54 -0.81 1.62 -5.47
C ILE A 54 -2.31 1.33 -5.63
N HIS A 55 -3.03 1.05 -4.55
CA HIS A 55 -4.48 0.77 -4.59
C HIS A 55 -5.28 1.91 -5.21
N TYR A 56 -5.08 3.13 -4.71
CA TYR A 56 -5.85 4.31 -5.16
C TYR A 56 -5.48 4.78 -6.56
N ASN A 57 -4.29 4.45 -7.08
CA ASN A 57 -3.92 4.69 -8.47
C ASN A 57 -4.24 3.52 -9.42
N SER A 58 -4.88 2.46 -8.91
CA SER A 58 -5.24 1.28 -9.70
C SER A 58 -6.71 1.29 -10.14
N PRO A 59 -7.11 0.43 -11.11
CA PRO A 59 -8.52 0.18 -11.42
C PRO A 59 -9.33 -0.33 -10.22
N ARG A 60 -8.67 -0.79 -9.15
CA ARG A 60 -9.30 -1.32 -7.93
C ARG A 60 -9.59 -0.23 -6.88
N SER A 61 -9.29 1.02 -7.18
CA SER A 61 -9.46 2.17 -6.26
C SER A 61 -10.88 2.33 -5.69
N GLY A 62 -11.92 1.90 -6.44
CA GLY A 62 -13.31 1.89 -5.97
C GLY A 62 -13.66 0.73 -5.03
N GLY A 63 -12.79 -0.28 -4.91
CA GLY A 63 -12.97 -1.44 -4.05
C GLY A 63 -12.39 -1.25 -2.64
N PRO A 64 -12.74 -2.14 -1.70
CA PRO A 64 -12.21 -2.09 -0.35
C PRO A 64 -10.70 -2.37 -0.31
N LEU A 65 -9.95 -1.55 0.42
CA LEU A 65 -8.56 -1.82 0.79
C LEU A 65 -8.52 -2.46 2.18
N VAL A 66 -8.19 -3.74 2.23
CA VAL A 66 -8.03 -4.49 3.48
C VAL A 66 -6.56 -4.50 3.86
N LYS A 67 -6.25 -4.00 5.06
CA LYS A 67 -4.89 -4.00 5.61
C LYS A 67 -4.79 -5.05 6.70
N LEU A 68 -3.81 -5.94 6.57
CA LEU A 68 -3.53 -7.01 7.51
C LEU A 68 -2.12 -6.85 8.04
N ASN A 69 -1.97 -6.83 9.37
CA ASN A 69 -0.65 -6.80 10.01
C ASN A 69 -0.31 -8.20 10.51
N CYS A 70 0.59 -8.89 9.80
CA CYS A 70 1.02 -10.24 10.17
C CYS A 70 1.73 -10.31 11.53
N ALA A 71 2.34 -9.22 12.00
CA ALA A 71 3.01 -9.20 13.31
C ALA A 71 2.03 -9.12 14.49
N ALA A 72 0.76 -8.78 14.24
CA ALA A 72 -0.26 -8.65 15.27
C ALA A 72 -1.25 -9.84 15.28
N LEU A 73 -1.05 -10.84 14.43
CA LEU A 73 -1.89 -12.02 14.33
C LEU A 73 -1.26 -13.20 15.08
N PRO A 74 -2.01 -13.89 15.95
CA PRO A 74 -1.54 -15.15 16.52
C PRO A 74 -1.47 -16.22 15.41
N ASP A 75 -0.40 -17.03 15.41
CA ASP A 75 -0.11 -18.04 14.37
C ASP A 75 -1.30 -18.96 14.07
N ASN A 76 -2.10 -19.25 15.09
CA ASN A 76 -3.24 -20.16 15.01
C ASN A 76 -4.43 -19.62 14.19
N LEU A 77 -4.46 -18.31 13.87
CA LEU A 77 -5.53 -17.71 13.05
C LEU A 77 -5.20 -17.61 11.56
N LEU A 78 -3.93 -17.80 11.18
CA LEU A 78 -3.46 -17.62 9.80
C LEU A 78 -4.04 -18.66 8.82
N GLU A 79 -4.37 -19.86 9.30
CA GLU A 79 -4.98 -20.91 8.48
C GLU A 79 -6.51 -20.78 8.36
N SER A 80 -7.18 -19.99 9.20
CA SER A 80 -8.65 -19.92 9.22
C SER A 80 -9.25 -18.74 8.44
N GLU A 81 -8.43 -17.78 8.00
CA GLU A 81 -8.86 -16.53 7.34
C GLU A 81 -8.23 -16.30 5.95
N LEU A 82 -7.54 -17.30 5.39
CA LEU A 82 -7.01 -17.33 4.02
C LEU A 82 -7.95 -18.03 3.04
#